data_AF-A0AAV9XK07-F1
#
_entry.id   AF-A0AAV9XK07-F1
#
_cell.length_a   1.000
_cell.length_b   1.000
_cell.length_c   1.000
_cell.angle_alpha   90.00
_cell.angle_beta   90.00
_cell.angle_gamma   90.00
#
_symmetry.space_group_name_H-M   'P 1'
#
loop_
_entity.id
_entity.type
_entity.pdbx_description
1 polymer ?
#
loop_
_entity_poly.entity_id
_entity_poly.type
_entity_poly.pdbx_seq_one_letter_code
_entity_poly.pdbx_strand_id
1 'polypeptide(L)'
;MRPSIVINGLGALRIAGPNSRIIYFQARRITTGTISKQAVQPAEQFDSHSNVEILGSFSPEANAKKIFQDAVAATAPRQNWTRKEIATIYYQPLLELTHQANNIHRRFHSPGEVQLCTLMNIKTGGCTEDCSYCAQATRYQKGTGLEAKRVETVESVLAAARIAKENGSTRFCMGAAWRDMRGRKNSLKNITDMVKGVKDMGMEVCVTLGMIDAEQAKQLKEAGLTAYNHNVDTSREFYPNVITTRTYDERLKTLSHVRDAGINVCSGGILGLGESSEDRIGLLHTVSTLPSHPESFPVNALVPIPGTPLGDTPPIPFTSMLRTIATARIIMPATIIRIAAGRKTMSEEKQALCFMAGANAIFTGEKMLTTDCNGWDEDSAMFGRWGLVPMKSFDKKPVDAAGDIDAILA
;
A
#
# COMPACT_ATOMS: atom_id res chain seq x y z
N MET A 1 -0.73 -5.00 -66.03
CA MET A 1 -0.04 -3.69 -65.88
C MET A 1 0.10 -3.41 -64.40
N ARG A 2 1.30 -3.06 -63.93
CA ARG A 2 1.58 -2.78 -62.52
C ARG A 2 0.73 -1.59 -62.02
N PRO A 3 0.07 -1.67 -60.85
CA PRO A 3 -0.53 -0.49 -60.25
C PRO A 3 0.56 0.32 -59.53
N SER A 4 0.73 1.57 -59.98
CA SER A 4 1.56 2.57 -59.31
C SER A 4 0.82 3.14 -58.10
N ILE A 5 1.56 3.26 -57.00
CA ILE A 5 1.14 3.85 -55.73
C ILE A 5 1.01 5.36 -55.90
N VAL A 6 -0.18 5.91 -55.62
CA VAL A 6 -0.38 7.34 -55.35
C VAL A 6 -1.06 7.44 -54.00
N ILE A 7 -0.29 7.92 -53.02
CA ILE A 7 -0.75 8.23 -51.67
C ILE A 7 -1.40 9.61 -51.72
N ASN A 8 -2.73 9.68 -51.57
CA ASN A 8 -3.42 10.92 -51.23
C ASN A 8 -4.01 10.78 -49.84
N GLY A 9 -3.54 11.65 -48.95
CA GLY A 9 -3.94 11.72 -47.55
C GLY A 9 -5.35 12.27 -47.36
N LEU A 10 -5.83 12.09 -46.14
CA LEU A 10 -7.11 12.51 -45.56
C LEU A 10 -8.31 11.60 -45.89
N GLY A 11 -8.37 10.50 -45.13
CA GLY A 11 -9.62 9.80 -44.85
C GLY A 11 -10.51 10.65 -43.93
N ALA A 12 -11.72 10.95 -44.39
CA ALA A 12 -12.79 11.46 -43.54
C ALA A 12 -13.81 10.33 -43.32
N LEU A 13 -13.85 9.81 -42.09
CA LEU A 13 -14.89 8.90 -41.62
C LEU A 13 -16.13 9.74 -41.28
N ARG A 14 -17.24 9.55 -41.98
CA ARG A 14 -18.55 10.12 -41.63
C ARG A 14 -19.20 9.27 -40.54
N ILE A 15 -19.59 9.88 -39.42
CA ILE A 15 -20.60 9.34 -38.50
C ILE A 15 -21.71 10.39 -38.37
N ALA A 16 -22.94 9.94 -38.57
CA ALA A 16 -24.16 10.74 -38.54
C ALA A 16 -24.66 10.97 -37.10
N GLY A 17 -25.23 12.15 -36.83
CA GLY A 17 -25.94 12.47 -35.60
C GLY A 17 -26.54 13.88 -35.65
N PRO A 18 -27.83 14.09 -35.34
CA PRO A 18 -28.50 15.37 -35.47
C PRO A 18 -28.32 16.19 -34.19
N ASN A 19 -27.18 16.89 -34.08
CA ASN A 19 -26.95 18.11 -33.31
C ASN A 19 -25.45 18.22 -32.99
N SER A 20 -24.70 18.94 -33.82
CA SER A 20 -23.33 19.32 -33.50
C SER A 20 -23.02 20.68 -34.10
N ARG A 21 -22.71 21.66 -33.23
CA ARG A 21 -22.23 23.00 -33.59
C ARG A 21 -20.82 22.89 -34.16
N ILE A 22 -20.56 23.59 -35.27
CA ILE A 22 -19.22 23.71 -35.89
C ILE A 22 -18.43 24.80 -35.14
N ILE A 23 -17.24 24.47 -34.64
CA ILE A 23 -16.25 25.43 -34.14
C ILE A 23 -15.12 25.50 -35.17
N TYR A 24 -14.88 26.67 -35.76
CA TYR A 24 -13.76 26.92 -36.67
C TYR A 24 -12.51 27.35 -35.89
N PHE A 25 -11.36 26.73 -36.17
CA PHE A 25 -10.04 27.30 -35.82
C PHE A 25 -9.33 27.75 -37.11
N GLN A 26 -8.97 29.04 -37.16
CA GLN A 26 -8.16 29.64 -38.23
C GLN A 26 -6.69 29.22 -38.09
N ALA A 27 -6.11 28.63 -39.13
CA ALA A 27 -4.67 28.42 -39.26
C ALA A 27 -4.00 29.67 -39.87
N ARG A 28 -3.01 30.25 -39.17
CA ARG A 28 -2.17 31.35 -39.68
C ARG A 28 -1.11 30.81 -40.65
N ARG A 29 -0.95 31.51 -41.78
CA ARG A 29 0.09 31.31 -42.80
C ARG A 29 1.49 31.62 -42.24
N ILE A 30 2.47 30.77 -42.56
CA ILE A 30 3.90 31.12 -42.50
C ILE A 30 4.42 31.17 -43.93
N THR A 31 4.99 32.32 -44.29
CA THR A 31 5.56 32.67 -45.59
C THR A 31 6.94 32.06 -45.80
N THR A 32 7.21 31.72 -47.06
CA THR A 32 8.44 31.18 -47.65
C THR A 32 9.64 32.12 -47.50
N GLY A 33 10.79 31.57 -47.07
CA GLY A 33 12.09 32.24 -47.04
C GLY A 33 13.16 31.39 -47.74
N THR A 34 13.92 32.04 -48.62
CA THR A 34 14.96 31.56 -49.53
C THR A 34 16.18 30.99 -48.78
N ILE A 35 16.72 29.84 -49.21
CA ILE A 35 18.00 29.30 -48.70
C ILE A 35 19.10 29.48 -49.77
N SER A 36 20.14 30.22 -49.38
CA SER A 36 21.39 30.43 -50.12
C SER A 36 22.34 29.25 -49.93
N LYS A 37 23.02 28.85 -51.02
CA LYS A 37 24.09 27.84 -51.04
C LYS A 37 25.37 28.41 -50.44
N GLN A 38 25.99 27.75 -49.47
CA GLN A 38 27.41 27.94 -49.16
C GLN A 38 28.10 26.64 -48.73
N ALA A 39 29.16 26.33 -49.48
CA ALA A 39 30.40 25.58 -49.24
C ALA A 39 30.42 24.35 -48.31
N VAL A 40 30.74 23.21 -48.92
CA VAL A 40 31.24 21.98 -48.27
C VAL A 40 32.76 22.12 -48.07
N GLN A 41 33.26 21.82 -46.86
CA GLN A 41 34.68 21.61 -46.57
C GLN A 41 34.99 20.11 -46.33
N PRO A 42 36.23 19.64 -46.57
CA PRO A 42 36.55 18.21 -46.56
C PRO A 42 36.71 17.65 -45.14
N ALA A 43 36.42 16.36 -45.00
CA ALA A 43 36.55 15.60 -43.76
C ALA A 43 38.01 15.43 -43.32
N GLU A 44 38.31 15.73 -42.06
CA GLU A 44 39.55 15.32 -41.40
C GLU A 44 39.49 13.84 -41.01
N GLN A 45 40.53 13.09 -41.39
CA GLN A 45 40.78 11.72 -40.95
C GLN A 45 41.07 11.72 -39.45
N PHE A 46 40.26 10.98 -38.67
CA PHE A 46 40.59 10.64 -37.30
C PHE A 46 41.21 9.23 -37.23
N ASP A 47 42.38 9.21 -36.62
CA ASP A 47 43.30 8.09 -36.43
C ASP A 47 42.65 6.96 -35.59
N SER A 48 42.80 5.73 -36.05
CA SER A 48 42.04 4.58 -35.59
C SER A 48 42.84 3.66 -34.67
N HIS A 49 43.43 4.15 -33.58
CA HIS A 49 43.99 3.27 -32.54
C HIS A 49 43.96 3.91 -31.15
N SER A 50 42.91 3.61 -30.38
CA SER A 50 42.99 3.60 -28.92
C SER A 50 42.12 2.46 -28.37
N ASN A 51 42.79 1.55 -27.65
CA ASN A 51 42.17 0.45 -26.92
C ASN A 51 41.23 1.03 -25.86
N VAL A 52 39.92 0.90 -26.08
CA VAL A 52 38.91 1.16 -25.04
C VAL A 52 38.64 -0.17 -24.34
N GLU A 53 39.04 -0.24 -23.08
CA GLU A 53 38.65 -1.29 -22.15
C GLU A 53 37.13 -1.46 -22.17
N ILE A 54 36.70 -2.69 -22.44
CA ILE A 54 35.30 -3.12 -22.36
C ILE A 54 34.92 -3.19 -20.88
N LEU A 55 34.40 -2.08 -20.34
CA LEU A 55 33.61 -2.07 -19.11
C LEU A 55 32.18 -1.73 -19.49
N GLY A 56 31.33 -2.75 -19.50
CA GLY A 56 29.98 -2.72 -20.06
C GLY A 56 29.06 -1.68 -19.42
N SER A 57 28.77 -0.62 -20.16
CA SER A 57 27.64 0.27 -19.92
C SER A 57 26.44 -0.25 -20.69
N PHE A 58 25.51 -0.92 -19.99
CA PHE A 58 24.20 -1.22 -20.56
C PHE A 58 23.45 0.08 -20.87
N SER A 59 22.66 0.11 -21.95
CA SER A 59 21.76 1.25 -22.19
C SER A 59 20.78 1.42 -21.01
N PRO A 60 20.27 2.63 -20.75
CA PRO A 60 19.27 2.87 -19.71
C PRO A 60 18.08 1.89 -19.76
N GLU A 61 17.62 1.53 -20.96
CA GLU A 61 16.54 0.57 -21.19
C GLU A 61 16.94 -0.87 -20.84
N ALA A 62 18.14 -1.30 -21.23
CA ALA A 62 18.66 -2.62 -20.89
C ALA A 62 18.83 -2.77 -19.37
N ASN A 63 19.30 -1.72 -18.69
CA ASN A 63 19.41 -1.70 -17.24
C ASN A 63 18.03 -1.73 -16.55
N ALA A 64 17.06 -0.97 -17.05
CA ALA A 64 15.69 -0.97 -16.52
C ALA A 64 15.01 -2.35 -16.66
N LYS A 65 15.18 -3.00 -17.82
CA LYS A 65 14.69 -4.36 -18.05
C LYS A 65 15.32 -5.36 -17.09
N LYS A 66 16.64 -5.29 -16.90
CA LYS A 66 17.36 -6.16 -15.96
C LYS A 66 16.86 -6.01 -14.53
N ILE A 67 16.71 -4.77 -14.04
CA ILE A 67 16.17 -4.50 -12.69
C ILE A 67 14.80 -5.17 -12.49
N PHE A 68 13.90 -5.03 -13.46
CA PHE A 68 12.58 -5.63 -13.37
C PHE A 68 12.64 -7.17 -13.41
N GLN A 69 13.45 -7.74 -14.29
CA GLN A 69 13.65 -9.19 -14.38
C GLN A 69 14.23 -9.78 -13.09
N ASP A 70 15.26 -9.15 -12.54
CA ASP A 70 15.90 -9.58 -11.28
C ASP A 70 14.89 -9.52 -10.12
N ALA A 71 14.08 -8.47 -10.06
CA ALA A 71 13.02 -8.32 -9.05
C ALA A 71 11.96 -9.43 -9.14
N VAL A 72 11.55 -9.79 -10.36
CA VAL A 72 10.54 -10.82 -10.62
C VAL A 72 11.08 -12.24 -10.45
N ALA A 73 12.39 -12.42 -10.61
CA ALA A 73 13.08 -13.69 -10.39
C ALA A 73 13.41 -13.95 -8.90
N ALA A 74 13.04 -13.05 -7.98
CA ALA A 74 13.39 -13.16 -6.57
C ALA A 74 12.93 -14.49 -5.94
N THR A 75 13.86 -15.14 -5.24
CA THR A 75 13.66 -16.35 -4.40
C THR A 75 13.93 -16.07 -2.92
N ALA A 76 14.10 -14.81 -2.54
CA ALA A 76 14.17 -14.37 -1.15
C ALA A 76 13.86 -12.87 -1.07
N PRO A 77 13.38 -12.36 0.08
CA PRO A 77 13.30 -10.92 0.32
C PRO A 77 14.70 -10.27 0.36
N ARG A 78 14.81 -9.02 -0.10
CA ARG A 78 15.99 -8.16 0.07
C ARG A 78 15.56 -6.77 0.55
N GLN A 79 16.41 -6.10 1.33
CA GLN A 79 16.11 -4.81 1.98
C GLN A 79 16.91 -3.63 1.40
N ASN A 80 17.75 -3.86 0.40
CA ASN A 80 18.63 -2.84 -0.20
C ASN A 80 18.04 -2.20 -1.46
N TRP A 81 16.71 -2.05 -1.53
CA TRP A 81 16.03 -1.40 -2.65
C TRP A 81 16.44 0.07 -2.75
N THR A 82 16.76 0.52 -3.96
CA THR A 82 16.92 1.96 -4.22
C THR A 82 15.61 2.55 -4.74
N ARG A 83 15.38 3.86 -4.52
CA ARG A 83 14.21 4.55 -5.12
C ARG A 83 14.17 4.41 -6.64
N LYS A 84 15.33 4.39 -7.31
CA LYS A 84 15.43 4.21 -8.77
C LYS A 84 14.97 2.83 -9.21
N GLU A 85 15.34 1.77 -8.48
CA GLU A 85 14.86 0.41 -8.76
C GLU A 85 13.35 0.30 -8.56
N ILE A 86 12.83 0.84 -7.45
CA ILE A 86 11.39 0.84 -7.17
C ILE A 86 10.65 1.65 -8.23
N ALA A 87 11.13 2.82 -8.63
CA ALA A 87 10.55 3.60 -9.72
C ALA A 87 10.52 2.82 -11.04
N THR A 88 11.61 2.11 -11.36
CA THR A 88 11.72 1.26 -12.56
C THR A 88 10.64 0.17 -12.60
N ILE A 89 10.35 -0.45 -11.45
CA ILE A 89 9.26 -1.43 -11.31
C ILE A 89 7.90 -0.73 -11.33
N TYR A 90 7.74 0.33 -10.53
CA TYR A 90 6.48 1.04 -10.35
C TYR A 90 5.92 1.58 -11.66
N TYR A 91 6.77 2.06 -12.58
CA TYR A 91 6.35 2.62 -13.87
C TYR A 91 6.22 1.59 -15.01
N GLN A 92 6.38 0.30 -14.75
CA GLN A 92 6.09 -0.73 -15.76
C GLN A 92 4.63 -0.62 -16.27
N PRO A 93 4.34 -1.08 -17.50
CA PRO A 93 2.96 -1.20 -17.98
C PRO A 93 2.09 -1.94 -16.96
N LEU A 94 0.93 -1.37 -16.60
CA LEU A 94 0.18 -1.82 -15.41
C LEU A 94 -0.24 -3.30 -15.46
N LEU A 95 -0.61 -3.79 -16.65
CA LEU A 95 -0.99 -5.18 -16.84
C LEU A 95 0.22 -6.12 -16.68
N GLU A 96 1.37 -5.75 -17.23
CA GLU A 96 2.61 -6.51 -17.07
C GLU A 96 3.06 -6.53 -15.61
N LEU A 97 3.02 -5.37 -14.94
CA LEU A 97 3.32 -5.24 -13.52
C LEU A 97 2.42 -6.15 -12.66
N THR A 98 1.12 -6.17 -12.96
CA THR A 98 0.13 -6.99 -12.26
C THR A 98 0.37 -8.49 -12.50
N HIS A 99 0.66 -8.87 -13.74
CA HIS A 99 0.97 -10.26 -14.09
C HIS A 99 2.20 -10.75 -13.34
N GLN A 100 3.29 -9.98 -13.33
CA GLN A 100 4.50 -10.38 -12.62
C GLN A 100 4.35 -10.37 -11.10
N ALA A 101 3.56 -9.45 -10.55
CA ALA A 101 3.22 -9.48 -9.14
C ALA A 101 2.44 -10.76 -8.77
N ASN A 102 1.55 -11.26 -9.65
CA ASN A 102 0.89 -12.55 -9.44
C ASN A 102 1.89 -13.71 -9.41
N ASN A 103 2.87 -13.72 -10.33
CA ASN A 103 3.92 -14.74 -10.37
C ASN A 103 4.74 -14.76 -9.06
N ILE A 104 5.10 -13.59 -8.54
CA ILE A 104 5.74 -13.46 -7.22
C ILE A 104 4.80 -13.96 -6.12
N HIS A 105 3.54 -13.54 -6.12
CA HIS A 105 2.58 -13.93 -5.09
C HIS A 105 2.46 -15.45 -4.95
N ARG A 106 2.31 -16.16 -6.07
CA ARG A 106 2.23 -17.63 -6.12
C ARG A 106 3.50 -18.34 -5.63
N ARG A 107 4.66 -17.69 -5.73
CA ARG A 107 5.93 -18.26 -5.26
C ARG A 107 6.11 -18.16 -3.74
N PHE A 108 5.52 -17.15 -3.11
CA PHE A 108 5.73 -16.85 -1.69
C PHE A 108 4.49 -17.08 -0.81
N HIS A 109 3.32 -17.30 -1.42
CA HIS A 109 2.05 -17.43 -0.73
C HIS A 109 1.14 -18.44 -1.43
N SER A 110 0.27 -19.07 -0.64
CA SER A 110 -0.91 -19.77 -1.17
C SER A 110 -1.84 -18.74 -1.84
N PRO A 111 -2.02 -18.79 -3.18
CA PRO A 111 -2.66 -17.71 -3.92
C PRO A 111 -4.18 -17.62 -3.72
N GLY A 112 -4.79 -18.67 -3.16
CA GLY A 112 -6.22 -18.68 -2.81
C GLY A 112 -6.50 -18.23 -1.38
N GLU A 113 -5.47 -18.04 -0.55
CA GLU A 113 -5.65 -17.73 0.86
C GLU A 113 -5.58 -16.23 1.15
N VAL A 114 -6.60 -15.73 1.85
CA VAL A 114 -6.70 -14.34 2.25
C VAL A 114 -6.85 -14.24 3.76
N GLN A 115 -6.00 -13.46 4.41
CA GLN A 115 -6.11 -13.21 5.84
C GLN A 115 -7.30 -12.28 6.15
N LEU A 116 -8.19 -12.76 7.03
CA LEU A 116 -9.35 -12.02 7.51
C LEU A 116 -9.05 -11.38 8.87
N CYS A 117 -9.08 -10.05 8.91
CA CYS A 117 -8.88 -9.29 10.14
C CYS A 117 -10.15 -8.54 10.54
N THR A 118 -10.57 -8.60 11.80
CA THR A 118 -11.60 -7.67 12.31
C THR A 118 -10.95 -6.59 13.16
N LEU A 119 -11.41 -5.35 13.05
CA LEU A 119 -10.87 -4.20 13.78
C LEU A 119 -11.94 -3.57 14.66
N MET A 120 -11.64 -3.39 15.94
CA MET A 120 -12.48 -2.66 16.87
C MET A 120 -11.83 -1.34 17.27
N ASN A 121 -12.61 -0.25 17.25
CA ASN A 121 -12.20 1.02 17.84
C ASN A 121 -12.42 0.97 19.36
N ILE A 122 -11.38 0.60 20.10
CA ILE A 122 -11.47 0.44 21.56
C ILE A 122 -11.40 1.77 22.31
N LYS A 123 -11.02 2.87 21.66
CA LYS A 123 -11.09 4.23 22.21
C LYS A 123 -11.29 5.22 21.06
N THR A 124 -12.46 5.83 21.00
CA THR A 124 -12.87 6.72 19.90
C THR A 124 -12.65 8.20 20.20
N GLY A 125 -12.19 8.96 19.20
CA GLY A 125 -12.13 10.43 19.24
C GLY A 125 -11.13 10.97 20.27
N GLY A 126 -11.10 12.27 20.53
CA GLY A 126 -10.23 12.87 21.55
C GLY A 126 -8.73 12.65 21.30
N CYS A 127 -8.29 12.51 20.05
CA CYS A 127 -6.89 12.38 19.70
C CYS A 127 -6.24 13.76 19.55
N THR A 128 -5.07 13.95 20.15
CA THR A 128 -4.33 15.23 20.11
C THR A 128 -3.57 15.46 18.81
N GLU A 129 -3.47 14.44 17.96
CA GLU A 129 -2.80 14.54 16.67
C GLU A 129 -3.64 15.32 15.65
N ASP A 130 -2.99 15.84 14.60
CA ASP A 130 -3.59 16.71 13.59
C ASP A 130 -3.66 16.09 12.19
N CYS A 131 -3.71 14.76 12.09
CA CYS A 131 -3.72 14.08 10.79
C CYS A 131 -4.88 14.59 9.92
N SER A 132 -4.57 15.20 8.78
CA SER A 132 -5.53 15.91 7.92
C SER A 132 -6.66 15.05 7.32
N TYR A 133 -6.52 13.72 7.40
CA TYR A 133 -7.51 12.73 6.95
C TYR A 133 -8.34 12.11 8.09
N CYS A 134 -7.98 12.33 9.36
CA CYS A 134 -8.50 11.52 10.47
C CYS A 134 -9.66 12.20 11.19
N ALA A 135 -10.83 11.55 11.19
CA ALA A 135 -12.00 12.03 11.92
C ALA A 135 -11.85 12.05 13.45
N GLN A 136 -10.84 11.33 13.99
CA GLN A 136 -10.66 11.18 15.43
C GLN A 136 -9.82 12.30 16.07
N ALA A 137 -9.25 13.18 15.26
CA ALA A 137 -8.48 14.34 15.73
C ALA A 137 -9.42 15.36 16.39
N THR A 138 -9.15 15.71 17.64
CA THR A 138 -9.97 16.67 18.42
C THR A 138 -10.11 18.01 17.70
N ARG A 139 -9.07 18.43 16.96
CA ARG A 139 -9.08 19.70 16.20
C ARG A 139 -10.18 19.77 15.14
N TYR A 140 -10.61 18.62 14.60
CA TYR A 140 -11.64 18.53 13.56
C TYR A 140 -12.99 18.03 14.11
N GLN A 141 -13.12 17.84 15.42
CA GLN A 141 -14.30 17.25 16.05
C GLN A 141 -15.60 17.98 15.69
N LYS A 142 -15.58 19.32 15.68
CA LYS A 142 -16.76 20.13 15.34
C LYS A 142 -17.23 19.89 13.89
N GLY A 143 -16.31 19.73 12.96
CA GLY A 143 -16.64 19.51 11.55
C GLY A 143 -17.05 18.07 11.26
N THR A 144 -16.41 17.11 11.93
CA THR A 144 -16.64 15.67 11.72
C THR A 144 -17.84 15.14 12.49
N GLY A 145 -18.26 15.84 13.56
CA GLY A 145 -19.34 15.41 14.45
C GLY A 145 -19.02 14.17 15.28
N LEU A 146 -17.77 13.70 15.27
CA LEU A 146 -17.39 12.47 15.97
C LEU A 146 -17.36 12.68 17.49
N GLU A 147 -18.21 11.97 18.22
CA GLU A 147 -18.20 12.00 19.67
C GLU A 147 -17.08 11.13 20.26
N ALA A 148 -16.32 11.70 21.20
CA ALA A 148 -15.28 10.97 21.91
C ALA A 148 -15.89 9.97 22.90
N LYS A 149 -15.38 8.75 22.90
CA LYS A 149 -15.80 7.69 23.84
C LYS A 149 -14.63 7.25 24.70
N ARG A 150 -14.96 6.79 25.91
CA ARG A 150 -13.97 6.18 26.81
C ARG A 150 -13.45 4.87 26.21
N VAL A 151 -12.36 4.38 26.79
CA VAL A 151 -11.85 3.07 26.42
C VAL A 151 -12.89 1.98 26.74
N GLU A 152 -13.06 1.05 25.83
CA GLU A 152 -13.93 -0.12 25.99
C GLU A 152 -13.47 -1.02 27.14
N THR A 153 -14.40 -1.78 27.72
CA THR A 153 -14.06 -2.75 28.78
C THR A 153 -13.41 -3.99 28.18
N VAL A 154 -12.68 -4.75 29.00
CA VAL A 154 -12.10 -6.03 28.58
C VAL A 154 -13.21 -6.98 28.11
N GLU A 155 -14.33 -7.07 28.84
CA GLU A 155 -15.43 -7.97 28.45
C GLU A 155 -16.06 -7.58 27.10
N SER A 156 -16.26 -6.28 26.85
CA SER A 156 -16.77 -5.76 25.58
C SER A 156 -15.88 -6.18 24.40
N VAL A 157 -14.57 -5.99 24.55
CA VAL A 157 -13.58 -6.37 23.53
C VAL A 157 -13.54 -7.88 23.30
N LEU A 158 -13.57 -8.69 24.37
CA LEU A 158 -13.57 -10.14 24.25
C LEU A 158 -14.87 -10.69 23.67
N ALA A 159 -16.02 -10.03 23.89
CA ALA A 159 -17.27 -10.38 23.22
C ALA A 159 -17.18 -10.11 21.71
N ALA A 160 -16.69 -8.94 21.30
CA ALA A 160 -16.48 -8.62 19.89
C ALA A 160 -15.48 -9.56 19.20
N ALA A 161 -14.41 -9.94 19.90
CA ALA A 161 -13.42 -10.89 19.39
C ALA A 161 -14.02 -12.29 19.15
N ARG A 162 -14.89 -12.77 20.05
CA ARG A 162 -15.61 -14.05 19.87
C ARG A 162 -16.49 -14.02 18.62
N ILE A 163 -17.27 -12.96 18.43
CA ILE A 163 -18.11 -12.79 17.24
C ILE A 163 -17.24 -12.78 15.98
N ALA A 164 -16.13 -12.04 15.98
CA ALA A 164 -15.21 -12.01 14.84
C ALA A 164 -14.64 -13.41 14.53
N LYS A 165 -14.24 -14.18 15.55
CA LYS A 165 -13.75 -15.55 15.40
C LYS A 165 -14.80 -16.48 14.82
N GLU A 166 -16.03 -16.42 15.34
CA GLU A 166 -17.16 -17.22 14.87
C GLU A 166 -17.48 -16.94 13.39
N ASN A 167 -17.21 -15.72 12.93
CA ASN A 167 -17.34 -15.31 11.53
C ASN A 167 -16.05 -15.48 10.70
N GLY A 168 -15.08 -16.26 11.18
CA GLY A 168 -13.91 -16.68 10.39
C GLY A 168 -12.72 -15.72 10.39
N SER A 169 -12.76 -14.61 11.14
CA SER A 169 -11.57 -13.75 11.31
C SER A 169 -10.46 -14.49 12.04
N THR A 170 -9.24 -14.38 11.55
CA THR A 170 -8.06 -15.05 12.13
C THR A 170 -7.16 -14.12 12.92
N ARG A 171 -7.34 -12.81 12.75
CA ARG A 171 -6.67 -11.75 13.53
C ARG A 171 -7.68 -10.72 14.03
N PHE A 172 -7.64 -10.40 15.33
CA PHE A 172 -8.43 -9.32 15.92
C PHE A 172 -7.53 -8.12 16.21
N CYS A 173 -7.91 -6.97 15.66
CA CYS A 173 -7.16 -5.71 15.79
C CYS A 173 -7.91 -4.75 16.72
N MET A 174 -7.18 -4.05 17.59
CA MET A 174 -7.74 -3.02 18.48
C MET A 174 -7.07 -1.68 18.21
N GLY A 175 -7.85 -0.67 17.85
CA GLY A 175 -7.36 0.68 17.62
C GLY A 175 -7.78 1.66 18.70
N ALA A 176 -6.85 2.49 19.16
CA ALA A 176 -7.11 3.54 20.12
C ALA A 176 -6.71 4.92 19.56
N ALA A 177 -7.58 5.91 19.71
CA ALA A 177 -7.35 7.29 19.30
C ALA A 177 -6.42 8.03 20.28
N TRP A 178 -5.18 7.55 20.42
CA TRP A 178 -4.13 8.18 21.21
C TRP A 178 -2.93 8.55 20.33
N ARG A 179 -2.26 9.64 20.71
CA ARG A 179 -0.94 9.99 20.18
C ARG A 179 0.10 8.94 20.57
N ASP A 180 0.15 8.65 21.87
CA ASP A 180 1.12 7.76 22.50
C ASP A 180 0.57 7.19 23.81
N MET A 181 1.32 6.24 24.35
CA MET A 181 1.02 5.55 25.61
C MET A 181 1.69 6.20 26.83
N ARG A 182 2.30 7.38 26.72
CA ARG A 182 2.97 8.04 27.85
C ARG A 182 1.95 8.40 28.93
N GLY A 183 2.26 8.04 30.18
CA GLY A 183 1.37 8.24 31.32
C GLY A 183 0.13 7.34 31.35
N ARG A 184 0.00 6.35 30.43
CA ARG A 184 -1.21 5.50 30.30
C ARG A 184 -1.06 4.13 30.95
N LYS A 185 -0.46 4.05 32.14
CA LYS A 185 -0.17 2.77 32.82
C LYS A 185 -1.43 1.90 33.02
N ASN A 186 -2.52 2.49 33.49
CA ASN A 186 -3.78 1.75 33.71
C ASN A 186 -4.41 1.29 32.39
N SER A 187 -4.37 2.13 31.35
CA SER A 187 -4.86 1.73 30.03
C SER A 187 -4.00 0.61 29.45
N LEU A 188 -2.66 0.70 29.56
CA LEU A 188 -1.76 -0.36 29.09
C LEU A 188 -2.07 -1.70 29.77
N LYS A 189 -2.29 -1.70 31.10
CA LYS A 189 -2.72 -2.89 31.82
C LYS A 189 -4.01 -3.49 31.23
N ASN A 190 -5.04 -2.66 31.04
CA ASN A 190 -6.28 -3.13 30.43
C ASN A 190 -6.07 -3.66 29.00
N ILE A 191 -5.22 -3.02 28.19
CA ILE A 191 -4.87 -3.53 26.87
C ILE A 191 -4.15 -4.87 26.96
N THR A 192 -3.22 -5.06 27.91
CA THR A 192 -2.56 -6.36 28.09
C THR A 192 -3.53 -7.46 28.46
N ASP A 193 -4.57 -7.15 29.24
CA ASP A 193 -5.63 -8.12 29.59
C ASP A 193 -6.51 -8.44 28.38
N MET A 194 -6.84 -7.45 27.54
CA MET A 194 -7.50 -7.67 26.24
C MET A 194 -6.65 -8.55 25.32
N VAL A 195 -5.35 -8.26 25.21
CA VAL A 195 -4.41 -9.00 24.36
C VAL A 195 -4.34 -10.48 24.77
N LYS A 196 -4.21 -10.75 26.08
CA LYS A 196 -4.22 -12.12 26.60
C LYS A 196 -5.52 -12.83 26.27
N GLY A 197 -6.67 -12.21 26.56
CA GLY A 197 -7.96 -12.84 26.32
C GLY A 197 -8.23 -13.15 24.85
N VAL A 198 -7.82 -12.28 23.91
CA VAL A 198 -7.92 -12.57 22.46
C VAL A 198 -6.98 -13.69 22.04
N LYS A 199 -5.74 -13.69 22.55
CA LYS A 199 -4.76 -14.75 22.26
C LYS A 199 -5.23 -16.11 22.78
N ASP A 200 -5.82 -16.15 23.98
CA ASP A 200 -6.36 -17.38 24.59
C ASP A 200 -7.53 -17.96 23.78
N MET A 201 -8.18 -17.15 22.93
CA MET A 201 -9.15 -17.63 21.94
C MET A 201 -8.49 -18.28 20.72
N GLY A 202 -7.17 -18.37 20.65
CA GLY A 202 -6.44 -18.92 19.50
C GLY A 202 -6.48 -18.02 18.27
N MET A 203 -6.66 -16.71 18.46
CA MET A 203 -6.57 -15.72 17.39
C MET A 203 -5.23 -14.98 17.45
N GLU A 204 -4.77 -14.50 16.29
CA GLU A 204 -3.76 -13.45 16.27
C GLU A 204 -4.34 -12.16 16.85
N VAL A 205 -3.50 -11.38 17.52
CA VAL A 205 -3.93 -10.14 18.17
C VAL A 205 -3.02 -8.97 17.81
N CYS A 206 -3.66 -7.90 17.34
CA CYS A 206 -2.99 -6.70 16.88
C CYS A 206 -3.51 -5.46 17.62
N VAL A 207 -2.64 -4.49 17.88
CA VAL A 207 -3.05 -3.18 18.42
C VAL A 207 -2.45 -2.03 17.61
N THR A 208 -3.11 -0.88 17.64
CA THR A 208 -2.55 0.42 17.25
C THR A 208 -2.88 1.45 18.33
N LEU A 209 -1.88 1.79 19.16
CA LEU A 209 -2.03 2.64 20.34
C LEU A 209 -1.25 3.97 20.21
N GLY A 210 -0.80 4.29 18.99
CA GLY A 210 0.10 5.43 18.74
C GLY A 210 1.57 5.04 18.92
N MET A 211 2.38 5.98 19.39
CA MET A 211 3.80 5.75 19.70
C MET A 211 3.98 5.05 21.05
N ILE A 212 4.89 4.09 21.09
CA ILE A 212 5.26 3.34 22.30
C ILE A 212 6.78 3.33 22.50
N ASP A 213 7.21 3.20 23.74
CA ASP A 213 8.62 2.94 24.09
C ASP A 213 8.94 1.44 24.13
N ALA A 214 10.22 1.10 24.33
CA ALA A 214 10.70 -0.28 24.35
C ALA A 214 10.09 -1.11 25.50
N GLU A 215 9.85 -0.50 26.66
CA GLU A 215 9.29 -1.18 27.82
C GLU A 215 7.80 -1.52 27.59
N GLN A 216 7.06 -0.59 27.01
CA GLN A 216 5.67 -0.81 26.59
C GLN A 216 5.57 -1.90 25.51
N ALA A 217 6.49 -1.91 24.53
CA ALA A 217 6.55 -2.95 23.51
C ALA A 217 6.81 -4.33 24.14
N LYS A 218 7.72 -4.42 25.10
CA LYS A 218 8.02 -5.66 25.83
C LYS A 218 6.80 -6.16 26.62
N GLN A 219 6.11 -5.30 27.35
CA GLN A 219 4.89 -5.66 28.09
C GLN A 219 3.78 -6.19 27.15
N LEU A 220 3.62 -5.58 25.99
CA LEU A 220 2.67 -6.06 24.97
C LEU A 220 3.10 -7.43 24.42
N LYS A 221 4.39 -7.64 24.15
CA LYS A 221 4.91 -8.95 23.71
C LYS A 221 4.66 -10.03 24.74
N GLU A 222 4.96 -9.75 26.01
CA GLU A 222 4.76 -10.67 27.14
C GLU A 222 3.27 -11.02 27.32
N ALA A 223 2.37 -10.06 27.12
CA ALA A 223 0.93 -10.31 27.09
C ALA A 223 0.50 -11.20 25.91
N GLY A 224 1.35 -11.35 24.89
CA GLY A 224 1.11 -12.20 23.74
C GLY A 224 0.73 -11.46 22.46
N LEU A 225 1.00 -10.16 22.37
CA LEU A 225 0.71 -9.39 21.16
C LEU A 225 1.44 -9.99 19.95
N THR A 226 0.70 -10.26 18.86
CA THR A 226 1.30 -10.85 17.65
C THR A 226 1.79 -9.77 16.70
N ALA A 227 1.02 -8.69 16.52
CA ALA A 227 1.38 -7.59 15.63
C ALA A 227 1.09 -6.21 16.24
N TYR A 228 1.85 -5.20 15.83
CA TYR A 228 1.60 -3.80 16.18
C TYR A 228 1.46 -2.97 14.91
N ASN A 229 0.33 -2.28 14.75
CA ASN A 229 0.13 -1.39 13.62
C ASN A 229 0.67 0.01 13.89
N HIS A 230 1.59 0.45 13.03
CA HIS A 230 2.14 1.80 13.05
C HIS A 230 2.59 2.20 11.63
N ASN A 231 1.67 2.79 10.86
CA ASN A 231 1.91 3.22 9.49
C ASN A 231 3.04 4.26 9.38
N VAL A 232 3.53 4.51 8.17
CA VAL A 232 4.31 5.73 7.87
C VAL A 232 3.53 6.71 6.99
N ASP A 233 2.31 6.32 6.61
CA ASP A 233 1.27 7.09 5.93
C ASP A 233 1.61 7.47 4.48
N THR A 234 2.76 8.09 4.23
CA THR A 234 3.23 8.58 2.92
C THR A 234 4.78 8.64 2.89
N SER A 235 5.37 9.36 1.93
CA SER A 235 6.82 9.62 1.91
C SER A 235 7.25 10.51 3.07
N ARG A 236 8.53 10.43 3.44
CA ARG A 236 9.14 11.34 4.43
C ARG A 236 9.00 12.80 4.01
N GLU A 237 9.11 13.08 2.71
CA GLU A 237 9.12 14.42 2.16
C GLU A 237 7.72 15.06 2.17
N PHE A 238 6.67 14.26 1.97
CA PHE A 238 5.29 14.73 1.94
C PHE A 238 4.60 14.70 3.31
N TYR A 239 5.12 13.91 4.25
CA TYR A 239 4.53 13.72 5.59
C TYR A 239 4.16 15.04 6.31
N PRO A 240 5.00 16.11 6.30
CA PRO A 240 4.67 17.38 6.98
C PRO A 240 3.45 18.12 6.41
N ASN A 241 3.02 17.80 5.19
CA ASN A 241 1.81 18.38 4.59
C ASN A 241 0.52 17.76 5.15
N VAL A 242 0.62 16.60 5.80
CA VAL A 242 -0.50 15.78 6.23
C VAL A 242 -0.62 15.76 7.76
N ILE A 243 0.52 15.69 8.45
CA ILE A 243 0.64 15.55 9.91
C ILE A 243 1.80 16.41 10.40
N THR A 244 1.56 17.26 11.41
CA THR A 244 2.59 18.14 11.99
C THR A 244 2.86 17.89 13.48
N THR A 245 1.96 17.21 14.20
CA THR A 245 2.10 16.94 15.65
C THR A 245 3.10 15.84 16.02
N ARG A 246 3.68 15.18 15.02
CA ARG A 246 4.71 14.15 15.16
C ARG A 246 5.61 14.11 13.93
N THR A 247 6.84 13.68 14.12
CA THR A 247 7.84 13.54 13.05
C THR A 247 7.80 12.15 12.42
N TYR A 248 8.33 12.03 11.20
CA TYR A 248 8.50 10.74 10.52
C TYR A 248 9.43 9.80 11.31
N ASP A 249 10.48 10.34 11.93
CA ASP A 249 11.46 9.55 12.70
C ASP A 249 10.89 9.01 14.02
N GLU A 250 9.97 9.73 14.67
CA GLU A 250 9.24 9.17 15.82
C GLU A 250 8.48 7.90 15.44
N ARG A 251 7.94 7.83 14.21
CA ARG A 251 7.26 6.63 13.70
C ARG A 251 8.24 5.49 13.48
N LEU A 252 9.35 5.76 12.80
CA LEU A 252 10.40 4.75 12.56
C LEU A 252 11.01 4.24 13.87
N LYS A 253 11.17 5.10 14.87
CA LYS A 253 11.63 4.70 16.21
C LYS A 253 10.64 3.77 16.89
N THR A 254 9.34 4.04 16.79
CA THR A 254 8.30 3.14 17.30
C THR A 254 8.37 1.78 16.60
N LEU A 255 8.58 1.76 15.28
CA LEU A 255 8.79 0.51 14.53
C LEU A 255 10.02 -0.27 14.99
N SER A 256 11.10 0.42 15.40
CA SER A 256 12.25 -0.24 16.03
C SER A 256 11.85 -0.91 17.34
N HIS A 257 11.22 -0.19 18.27
CA HIS A 257 10.81 -0.76 19.56
C HIS A 257 9.91 -2.01 19.40
N VAL A 258 8.97 -1.97 18.45
CA VAL A 258 8.09 -3.10 18.11
C VAL A 258 8.91 -4.31 17.63
N ARG A 259 9.84 -4.08 16.69
CA ARG A 259 10.70 -5.14 16.13
C ARG A 259 11.64 -5.72 17.18
N ASP A 260 12.29 -4.85 17.95
CA ASP A 260 13.27 -5.23 18.98
C ASP A 260 12.60 -6.04 20.11
N ALA A 261 11.31 -5.80 20.38
CA ALA A 261 10.49 -6.61 21.27
C ALA A 261 10.02 -7.95 20.64
N GLY A 262 10.34 -8.23 19.38
CA GLY A 262 9.92 -9.43 18.67
C GLY A 262 8.43 -9.46 18.32
N ILE A 263 7.78 -8.30 18.17
CA ILE A 263 6.40 -8.18 17.70
C ILE A 263 6.40 -7.96 16.18
N ASN A 264 5.47 -8.57 15.45
CA ASN A 264 5.37 -8.36 14.01
C ASN A 264 4.98 -6.91 13.69
N VAL A 265 5.71 -6.29 12.78
CA VAL A 265 5.42 -4.93 12.32
C VAL A 265 4.31 -4.96 11.27
N CYS A 266 3.24 -4.21 11.51
CA CYS A 266 2.23 -3.87 10.50
C CYS A 266 2.35 -2.38 10.15
N SER A 267 2.94 -2.06 9.00
CA SER A 267 3.19 -0.66 8.62
C SER A 267 2.95 -0.46 7.14
N GLY A 268 2.14 0.53 6.79
CA GLY A 268 1.85 0.89 5.41
C GLY A 268 1.48 2.37 5.26
N GLY A 269 0.60 2.68 4.31
CA GLY A 269 0.28 4.06 3.97
C GLY A 269 -1.14 4.28 3.44
N ILE A 270 -1.42 5.54 3.08
CA ILE A 270 -2.70 6.01 2.55
C ILE A 270 -2.44 6.67 1.19
N LEU A 271 -3.20 6.24 0.19
CA LEU A 271 -3.14 6.79 -1.16
C LEU A 271 -4.25 7.82 -1.37
N GLY A 272 -3.94 8.93 -2.03
CA GLY A 272 -4.89 10.01 -2.30
C GLY A 272 -4.92 11.11 -1.23
N LEU A 273 -3.85 11.27 -0.46
CA LEU A 273 -3.62 12.40 0.45
C LEU A 273 -3.26 13.71 -0.29
N GLY A 274 -3.15 13.67 -1.61
CA GLY A 274 -2.56 14.72 -2.45
C GLY A 274 -1.10 14.43 -2.84
N GLU A 275 -0.60 13.25 -2.49
CA GLU A 275 0.76 12.80 -2.76
C GLU A 275 0.98 12.46 -4.25
N SER A 276 2.21 12.63 -4.73
CA SER A 276 2.61 12.27 -6.08
C SER A 276 2.89 10.76 -6.23
N SER A 277 3.22 10.30 -7.45
CA SER A 277 3.76 8.94 -7.63
C SER A 277 5.12 8.76 -6.97
N GLU A 278 5.96 9.80 -6.96
CA GLU A 278 7.26 9.77 -6.29
C GLU A 278 7.14 9.63 -4.78
N ASP A 279 6.09 10.20 -4.19
CA ASP A 279 5.80 10.02 -2.75
C ASP A 279 5.39 8.58 -2.43
N ARG A 280 4.62 7.94 -3.32
CA ARG A 280 4.27 6.53 -3.18
C ARG A 280 5.49 5.62 -3.33
N ILE A 281 6.42 5.97 -4.22
CA ILE A 281 7.73 5.30 -4.32
C ILE A 281 8.54 5.52 -3.03
N GLY A 282 8.50 6.72 -2.44
CA GLY A 282 9.15 7.03 -1.16
C GLY A 282 8.58 6.24 0.04
N LEU A 283 7.25 6.05 0.08
CA LEU A 283 6.58 5.16 1.03
C LEU A 283 7.06 3.72 0.87
N LEU A 284 6.99 3.18 -0.35
CA LEU A 284 7.42 1.81 -0.68
C LEU A 284 8.90 1.58 -0.36
N HIS A 285 9.75 2.56 -0.67
CA HIS A 285 11.16 2.54 -0.32
C HIS A 285 11.34 2.46 1.20
N THR A 286 10.69 3.34 1.97
CA THR A 286 10.83 3.32 3.43
C THR A 286 10.53 1.95 4.03
N VAL A 287 9.39 1.35 3.67
CA VAL A 287 8.96 0.08 4.28
C VAL A 287 9.79 -1.11 3.79
N SER A 288 10.25 -1.09 2.54
CA SER A 288 11.09 -2.16 1.97
C SER A 288 12.56 -2.07 2.39
N THR A 289 13.02 -0.93 2.91
CA THR A 289 14.40 -0.76 3.40
C THR A 289 14.51 -0.72 4.92
N LEU A 290 13.45 -1.12 5.64
CA LEU A 290 13.56 -1.39 7.08
C LEU A 290 14.53 -2.56 7.33
N PRO A 291 15.12 -2.69 8.54
CA PRO A 291 15.99 -3.84 8.88
C PRO A 291 15.36 -5.21 8.57
N SER A 292 14.03 -5.29 8.65
CA SER A 292 13.22 -6.37 8.12
C SER A 292 11.97 -5.77 7.49
N HIS A 293 11.48 -6.36 6.40
CA HIS A 293 10.19 -5.98 5.84
C HIS A 293 9.08 -6.11 6.90
N PRO A 294 8.03 -5.26 6.84
CA PRO A 294 6.86 -5.47 7.69
C PRO A 294 6.23 -6.83 7.40
N GLU A 295 5.68 -7.47 8.42
CA GLU A 295 4.91 -8.72 8.26
C GLU A 295 3.66 -8.46 7.43
N SER A 296 3.03 -7.30 7.66
CA SER A 296 1.85 -6.83 6.95
C SER A 296 2.03 -5.39 6.49
N PHE A 297 1.79 -5.14 5.19
CA PHE A 297 1.76 -3.84 4.54
C PHE A 297 0.30 -3.47 4.17
N PRO A 298 -0.40 -2.69 5.00
CA PRO A 298 -1.71 -2.17 4.66
C PRO A 298 -1.64 -1.04 3.63
N VAL A 299 -2.37 -1.22 2.53
CA VAL A 299 -2.61 -0.19 1.52
C VAL A 299 -4.01 0.36 1.75
N ASN A 300 -4.09 1.61 2.19
CA ASN A 300 -5.35 2.31 2.38
C ASN A 300 -5.56 3.27 1.21
N ALA A 301 -6.79 3.42 0.74
CA ALA A 301 -7.20 4.62 0.01
C ALA A 301 -7.76 5.63 0.99
N LEU A 302 -7.52 6.92 0.76
CA LEU A 302 -8.16 7.99 1.52
C LEU A 302 -9.68 7.79 1.48
N VAL A 303 -10.29 7.78 2.65
CA VAL A 303 -11.75 7.93 2.80
C VAL A 303 -11.98 9.40 3.16
N PRO A 304 -12.50 10.23 2.24
CA PRO A 304 -12.76 11.64 2.52
C PRO A 304 -13.87 11.74 3.57
N ILE A 305 -13.57 12.35 4.72
CA ILE A 305 -14.54 12.53 5.80
C ILE A 305 -14.87 14.02 5.93
N PRO A 306 -16.15 14.42 5.76
CA PRO A 306 -16.58 15.80 5.92
C PRO A 306 -16.08 16.41 7.24
N GLY A 307 -15.59 17.65 7.16
CA GLY A 307 -15.04 18.38 8.30
C GLY A 307 -13.57 18.11 8.63
N THR A 308 -12.93 17.12 8.00
CA THR A 308 -11.46 17.02 7.96
C THR A 308 -10.90 17.90 6.83
N PRO A 309 -9.64 18.37 6.91
CA PRO A 309 -9.04 19.15 5.82
C PRO A 309 -9.04 18.45 4.46
N LEU A 310 -9.03 17.10 4.43
CA LEU A 310 -9.10 16.30 3.21
C LEU A 310 -10.51 15.79 2.89
N GLY A 311 -11.55 16.32 3.53
CA GLY A 311 -12.93 15.83 3.44
C GLY A 311 -13.56 15.92 2.05
N ASP A 312 -13.11 16.84 1.20
CA ASP A 312 -13.61 17.05 -0.16
C ASP A 312 -12.65 16.52 -1.24
N THR A 313 -11.63 15.74 -0.85
CA THR A 313 -10.63 15.21 -1.77
C THR A 313 -11.26 14.16 -2.68
N PRO A 314 -11.04 14.21 -4.01
CA PRO A 314 -11.56 13.18 -4.90
C PRO A 314 -10.89 11.82 -4.63
N PRO A 315 -11.60 10.69 -4.80
CA PRO A 315 -11.01 9.37 -4.64
C PRO A 315 -9.80 9.15 -5.55
N ILE A 316 -8.76 8.50 -5.02
CA ILE A 316 -7.60 8.10 -5.81
C ILE A 316 -8.03 7.16 -6.96
N PRO A 317 -7.49 7.32 -8.19
CA PRO A 317 -7.78 6.39 -9.27
C PRO A 317 -7.40 4.96 -8.91
N PHE A 318 -8.25 3.99 -9.24
CA PHE A 318 -8.00 2.57 -8.95
C PHE A 318 -6.66 2.06 -9.52
N THR A 319 -6.23 2.57 -10.68
CA THR A 319 -4.93 2.22 -11.29
C THR A 319 -3.74 2.56 -10.40
N SER A 320 -3.86 3.58 -9.55
CA SER A 320 -2.85 3.93 -8.55
C SER A 320 -2.80 2.92 -7.42
N MET A 321 -3.97 2.48 -6.92
CA MET A 321 -4.07 1.43 -5.90
C MET A 321 -3.47 0.12 -6.41
N LEU A 322 -3.87 -0.32 -7.59
CA LEU A 322 -3.39 -1.54 -8.22
C LEU A 322 -1.88 -1.52 -8.43
N ARG A 323 -1.34 -0.41 -8.94
CA ARG A 323 0.10 -0.22 -9.15
C ARG A 323 0.88 -0.29 -7.85
N THR A 324 0.41 0.35 -6.78
CA THR A 324 1.05 0.29 -5.47
C THR A 324 1.03 -1.14 -4.91
N ILE A 325 -0.08 -1.86 -5.00
CA ILE A 325 -0.19 -3.25 -4.54
C ILE A 325 0.77 -4.15 -5.31
N ALA A 326 0.75 -4.09 -6.64
CA ALA A 326 1.59 -4.92 -7.49
C ALA A 326 3.09 -4.63 -7.26
N THR A 327 3.46 -3.36 -7.13
CA THR A 327 4.85 -2.97 -6.80
C THR A 327 5.24 -3.48 -5.42
N ALA A 328 4.39 -3.30 -4.41
CA ALA A 328 4.64 -3.78 -3.05
C ALA A 328 4.86 -5.30 -3.02
N ARG A 329 4.08 -6.08 -3.79
CA ARG A 329 4.23 -7.53 -3.90
C ARG A 329 5.59 -7.91 -4.46
N ILE A 330 6.04 -7.24 -5.53
CA ILE A 330 7.34 -7.55 -6.14
C ILE A 330 8.49 -7.24 -5.18
N ILE A 331 8.48 -6.09 -4.51
CA ILE A 331 9.61 -5.65 -3.68
C ILE A 331 9.61 -6.26 -2.27
N MET A 332 8.45 -6.65 -1.75
CA MET A 332 8.27 -7.30 -0.45
C MET A 332 7.55 -8.67 -0.65
N PRO A 333 8.22 -9.65 -1.28
CA PRO A 333 7.56 -10.86 -1.78
C PRO A 333 6.95 -11.74 -0.70
N ALA A 334 7.51 -11.73 0.50
CA ALA A 334 7.00 -12.48 1.65
C ALA A 334 5.99 -11.70 2.52
N THR A 335 5.70 -10.43 2.26
CA THR A 335 4.85 -9.59 3.13
C THR A 335 3.35 -9.84 2.85
N ILE A 336 2.51 -9.81 3.88
CA ILE A 336 1.05 -9.80 3.70
C ILE A 336 0.67 -8.41 3.17
N ILE A 337 0.03 -8.33 2.02
CA ILE A 337 -0.43 -7.05 1.46
C ILE A 337 -1.92 -6.95 1.69
N ARG A 338 -2.32 -5.95 2.49
CA ARG A 338 -3.70 -5.81 2.93
C ARG A 338 -4.41 -4.69 2.18
N ILE A 339 -5.55 -5.01 1.56
CA ILE A 339 -6.52 -4.00 1.13
C ILE A 339 -7.23 -3.53 2.40
N ALA A 340 -6.91 -2.33 2.86
CA ALA A 340 -7.37 -1.82 4.15
C ALA A 340 -8.53 -0.82 3.97
N ALA A 341 -8.39 0.42 4.45
CA ALA A 341 -9.44 1.42 4.30
C ALA A 341 -9.67 1.78 2.82
N GLY A 342 -10.93 2.10 2.49
CA GLY A 342 -11.37 2.39 1.11
C GLY A 342 -11.86 1.17 0.33
N ARG A 343 -11.81 -0.04 0.90
CA ARG A 343 -12.35 -1.24 0.22
C ARG A 343 -13.87 -1.19 0.02
N LYS A 344 -14.62 -0.59 0.93
CA LYS A 344 -16.10 -0.57 0.87
C LYS A 344 -16.64 0.07 -0.40
N THR A 345 -15.94 1.02 -0.99
CA THR A 345 -16.32 1.71 -2.24
C THR A 345 -15.71 1.06 -3.50
N MET A 346 -14.95 -0.02 -3.33
CA MET A 346 -14.32 -0.76 -4.41
C MET A 346 -15.27 -1.85 -4.93
N SER A 347 -15.52 -1.86 -6.25
CA SER A 347 -16.31 -2.94 -6.86
C SER A 347 -15.63 -4.29 -6.67
N GLU A 348 -16.41 -5.36 -6.74
CA GLU A 348 -15.92 -6.72 -6.55
C GLU A 348 -14.78 -7.08 -7.52
N GLU A 349 -14.90 -6.70 -8.80
CA GLU A 349 -13.88 -6.99 -9.82
C GLU A 349 -12.57 -6.25 -9.54
N LYS A 350 -12.64 -5.05 -8.98
CA LYS A 350 -11.46 -4.29 -8.55
C LYS A 350 -10.77 -4.96 -7.36
N GLN A 351 -11.54 -5.50 -6.41
CA GLN A 351 -10.99 -6.30 -5.31
C GLN A 351 -10.33 -7.58 -5.84
N ALA A 352 -11.01 -8.32 -6.73
CA ALA A 352 -10.47 -9.51 -7.40
C ALA A 352 -9.15 -9.21 -8.12
N LEU A 353 -9.07 -8.08 -8.83
CA LEU A 353 -7.85 -7.65 -9.52
C LEU A 353 -6.72 -7.28 -8.52
N CYS A 354 -7.06 -6.76 -7.34
CA CYS A 354 -6.07 -6.54 -6.28
C CYS A 354 -5.55 -7.86 -5.68
N PHE A 355 -6.42 -8.85 -5.46
CA PHE A 355 -5.98 -10.19 -5.06
C PHE A 355 -5.08 -10.83 -6.13
N MET A 356 -5.43 -10.69 -7.41
CA MET A 356 -4.59 -11.14 -8.51
C MET A 356 -3.23 -10.42 -8.53
N ALA A 357 -3.19 -9.12 -8.20
CA ALA A 357 -1.94 -8.36 -8.05
C ALA A 357 -1.11 -8.73 -6.81
N GLY A 358 -1.60 -9.64 -5.96
CA GLY A 358 -0.89 -10.17 -4.81
C GLY A 358 -1.27 -9.54 -3.47
N ALA A 359 -2.37 -8.79 -3.39
CA ALA A 359 -3.01 -8.57 -2.09
C ALA A 359 -3.53 -9.90 -1.53
N ASN A 360 -3.40 -10.11 -0.23
CA ASN A 360 -3.79 -11.37 0.43
C ASN A 360 -4.25 -11.16 1.88
N ALA A 361 -4.79 -9.99 2.17
CA ALA A 361 -5.49 -9.71 3.41
C ALA A 361 -6.54 -8.61 3.24
N ILE A 362 -7.57 -8.66 4.08
CA ILE A 362 -8.62 -7.65 4.16
C ILE A 362 -9.05 -7.42 5.62
N PHE A 363 -9.72 -6.30 5.86
CA PHE A 363 -10.54 -6.15 7.07
C PHE A 363 -11.97 -6.64 6.80
N THR A 364 -12.59 -7.38 7.71
CA THR A 364 -13.96 -7.88 7.56
C THR A 364 -14.76 -7.66 8.85
N GLY A 365 -16.05 -7.34 8.69
CA GLY A 365 -16.99 -7.07 9.77
C GLY A 365 -17.85 -5.84 9.50
N GLU A 366 -18.64 -5.43 10.50
CA GLU A 366 -19.61 -4.34 10.29
C GLU A 366 -18.95 -2.97 10.07
N LYS A 367 -17.86 -2.69 10.81
CA LYS A 367 -17.21 -1.38 10.82
C LYS A 367 -15.69 -1.48 10.95
N MET A 368 -15.03 -0.42 10.51
CA MET A 368 -13.63 -0.11 10.80
C MET A 368 -13.54 0.75 12.07
N LEU A 369 -12.60 1.70 12.13
CA LEU A 369 -12.48 2.60 13.28
C LEU A 369 -13.66 3.59 13.38
N THR A 370 -13.95 4.28 12.28
CA THR A 370 -15.00 5.30 12.20
C THR A 370 -15.80 5.25 10.90
N THR A 371 -15.48 4.31 10.00
CA THR A 371 -16.10 4.16 8.69
C THR A 371 -16.67 2.75 8.57
N ASP A 372 -17.59 2.56 7.63
CA ASP A 372 -18.13 1.23 7.34
C ASP A 372 -17.06 0.29 6.78
N CYS A 373 -17.33 -1.01 6.91
CA CYS A 373 -16.54 -2.09 6.33
C CYS A 373 -17.45 -2.98 5.47
N ASN A 374 -16.87 -3.95 4.74
CA ASN A 374 -17.64 -4.99 4.09
C ASN A 374 -17.95 -6.09 5.14
N GLY A 375 -19.21 -6.52 5.16
CA GLY A 375 -19.70 -7.49 6.15
C GLY A 375 -19.20 -8.90 5.87
N TRP A 376 -19.27 -9.77 6.88
CA TRP A 376 -18.79 -11.16 6.77
C TRP A 376 -19.49 -11.97 5.68
N ASP A 377 -20.81 -11.81 5.52
CA ASP A 377 -21.58 -12.52 4.47
C ASP A 377 -21.23 -12.03 3.06
N GLU A 378 -21.03 -10.72 2.92
CA GLU A 378 -20.61 -10.09 1.66
C GLU A 378 -19.24 -10.64 1.23
N ASP A 379 -18.29 -10.69 2.17
CA ASP A 379 -16.95 -11.21 1.95
C ASP A 379 -16.95 -12.72 1.67
N SER A 380 -17.73 -13.49 2.44
CA SER A 380 -17.84 -14.95 2.26
C SER A 380 -18.44 -15.29 0.89
N ALA A 381 -19.45 -14.54 0.44
CA ALA A 381 -20.05 -14.73 -0.86
C ALA A 381 -19.08 -14.37 -2.01
N MET A 382 -18.32 -13.29 -1.87
CA MET A 382 -17.25 -12.94 -2.82
C MET A 382 -16.20 -14.05 -2.86
N PHE A 383 -15.75 -14.53 -1.71
CA PHE A 383 -14.75 -15.59 -1.63
C PHE A 383 -15.20 -16.86 -2.35
N GLY A 384 -16.45 -17.27 -2.14
CA GLY A 384 -17.05 -18.40 -2.85
C GLY A 384 -17.08 -18.23 -4.37
N ARG A 385 -17.35 -17.01 -4.89
CA ARG A 385 -17.33 -16.73 -6.34
C ARG A 385 -15.94 -16.76 -6.95
N TRP A 386 -14.95 -16.22 -6.24
CA TRP A 386 -13.57 -16.07 -6.74
C TRP A 386 -12.63 -17.22 -6.35
N GLY A 387 -13.13 -18.23 -5.62
CA GLY A 387 -12.33 -19.38 -5.19
C GLY A 387 -11.30 -19.03 -4.11
N LEU A 388 -11.60 -18.04 -3.27
CA LEU A 388 -10.75 -17.62 -2.16
C LEU A 388 -11.17 -18.33 -0.88
N VAL A 389 -10.22 -18.55 0.03
CA VAL A 389 -10.45 -19.15 1.34
C VAL A 389 -9.79 -18.33 2.45
N PRO A 390 -10.34 -18.32 3.67
CA PRO A 390 -9.69 -17.70 4.81
C PRO A 390 -8.35 -18.37 5.14
N MET A 391 -7.28 -17.58 5.25
CA MET A 391 -5.98 -18.02 5.75
C MET A 391 -6.09 -18.40 7.24
N LYS A 392 -5.45 -19.50 7.66
CA LYS A 392 -5.48 -19.94 9.06
C LYS A 392 -4.72 -18.97 9.98
N SER A 393 -5.10 -18.96 11.26
CA SER A 393 -4.38 -18.17 12.28
C SER A 393 -2.99 -18.76 12.52
N PHE A 394 -1.97 -17.91 12.68
CA PHE A 394 -0.56 -18.29 12.88
C PHE A 394 0.09 -19.12 11.76
N ASP A 395 -0.57 -19.25 10.60
CA ASP A 395 -0.08 -20.05 9.49
C ASP A 395 1.19 -19.46 8.88
N LYS A 396 1.27 -18.13 8.88
CA LYS A 396 2.42 -17.42 8.37
C LYS A 396 3.50 -17.29 9.45
N LYS A 397 4.58 -18.05 9.28
CA LYS A 397 5.81 -17.86 10.05
C LYS A 397 6.57 -16.62 9.56
N PRO A 398 7.34 -15.93 10.42
CA PRO A 398 8.32 -14.97 9.97
C PRO A 398 9.27 -15.66 8.98
N VAL A 399 9.45 -15.11 7.79
CA VAL A 399 10.45 -15.61 6.86
C VAL A 399 11.79 -15.08 7.34
N ASP A 400 12.56 -15.93 8.01
CA ASP A 400 13.97 -15.66 8.27
C ASP A 400 14.71 -15.62 6.93
N ALA A 401 15.74 -14.77 6.86
CA ALA A 401 16.45 -14.49 5.61
C ALA A 401 16.93 -15.80 4.93
N ALA A 402 16.54 -15.97 3.66
CA ALA A 402 17.01 -17.00 2.71
C ALA A 402 17.14 -18.42 3.31
N GLY A 403 16.03 -19.17 3.35
CA GLY A 403 16.08 -20.61 3.67
C GLY A 403 14.75 -21.35 3.59
N ASP A 404 13.62 -20.65 3.79
CA ASP A 404 12.32 -21.30 4.03
C ASP A 404 11.39 -21.42 2.80
N ILE A 405 11.85 -21.11 1.58
CA ILE A 405 10.96 -21.13 0.40
C ILE A 405 10.54 -22.55 0.02
N ASP A 406 11.40 -23.55 0.20
CA ASP A 406 11.08 -24.94 -0.17
C ASP A 406 9.95 -25.52 0.70
N ALA A 407 9.71 -24.96 1.89
CA ALA A 407 8.62 -25.39 2.78
C ALA A 407 7.25 -24.81 2.39
N ILE A 408 7.19 -23.78 1.53
CA ILE A 408 5.95 -23.12 1.09
C ILE A 408 5.37 -23.79 -0.17
N LEU A 409 6.18 -24.60 -0.87
CA LEU A 409 5.81 -25.28 -2.12
C LEU A 409 5.36 -26.74 -1.94
N ALA A 410 5.37 -27.26 -0.70
CA ALA A 410 4.89 -28.59 -0.32
C ALA A 410 3.55 -28.48 0.42
#